data_AF-A0A3L7S0N1-F1
#
_entry.id   AF-A0A3L7S0N1-F1
#
_cell.length_a   1.000
_cell.length_b   1.000
_cell.length_c   1.000
_cell.angle_alpha   90.00
_cell.angle_beta   90.00
_cell.angle_gamma   90.00
#
_symmetry.space_group_name_H-M   'P 1'
#
loop_
_entity.id
_entity.type
_entity.pdbx_description
1 polymer ?
#
loop_
_entity_poly.entity_id
_entity_poly.type
_entity_poly.pdbx_seq_one_letter_code
_entity_poly.pdbx_strand_id
1 'polypeptide(L)'
;MILVVALLTSTARGDGLTLRGTVVDADGRPAEGARVDVATAKPRHGRGDICPSCYSDCRKVTTTDVEGQFQFDGLDPSLTFRLLVTRPGSLALSTDPIDP
;
A
#
# COMPACT_ATOMS: atom_id res chain seq x y z
N MET A 1 2.47 19.17 5.78
CA MET A 1 3.41 18.03 5.80
C MET A 1 2.75 16.89 5.05
N ILE A 2 3.18 16.64 3.82
CA ILE A 2 2.60 15.63 2.92
C ILE A 2 3.58 14.46 2.91
N LEU A 3 3.05 13.25 3.05
CA LEU A 3 3.81 12.01 3.00
C LEU A 3 3.96 11.56 1.53
N VAL A 4 5.13 11.15 1.09
CA VAL A 4 5.32 10.65 -0.28
C VAL A 4 5.68 9.17 -0.20
N VAL A 5 4.97 8.34 -0.96
CA VAL A 5 5.30 6.93 -1.13
C VAL A 5 6.23 6.83 -2.34
N ALA A 6 7.48 6.45 -2.11
CA ALA A 6 8.49 6.33 -3.15
C ALA A 6 8.91 4.86 -3.32
N LEU A 7 8.87 4.42 -4.58
CA LEU A 7 9.18 3.09 -5.09
C LEU A 7 8.25 1.98 -4.61
N LEU A 8 7.65 1.29 -5.58
CA LEU A 8 6.88 0.08 -5.36
C LEU A 8 7.50 -1.01 -6.24
N THR A 9 8.14 -1.99 -5.62
CA THR A 9 8.61 -3.18 -6.33
C THR A 9 7.67 -4.32 -6.02
N SER A 10 7.12 -4.93 -7.08
CA SER A 10 6.29 -6.11 -6.95
C SER A 10 7.02 -7.34 -7.47
N THR A 11 6.84 -8.47 -6.79
CA THR A 11 7.30 -9.77 -7.29
C THR A 11 6.20 -10.79 -7.08
N ALA A 12 5.76 -11.46 -8.15
CA ALA A 12 4.80 -12.56 -8.08
C ALA A 12 5.51 -13.89 -7.87
N ARG A 13 5.07 -14.68 -6.89
CA ARG A 13 5.44 -16.09 -6.71
C ARG A 13 4.15 -16.91 -6.63
N GLY A 14 4.23 -18.24 -6.78
CA GLY A 14 3.06 -19.13 -6.83
C GLY A 14 2.06 -19.02 -5.67
N ASP A 15 2.42 -18.33 -4.58
CA ASP A 15 1.61 -18.14 -3.37
C ASP A 15 1.08 -16.69 -3.21
N GLY A 16 1.22 -15.85 -4.24
CA GLY A 16 0.73 -14.48 -4.29
C GLY A 16 1.82 -13.45 -4.62
N LEU A 17 1.46 -12.19 -4.53
CA LEU A 17 2.31 -11.07 -4.86
C LEU A 17 2.87 -10.40 -3.60
N THR A 18 4.17 -10.12 -3.61
CA THR A 18 4.81 -9.25 -2.62
C THR A 18 4.88 -7.82 -3.16
N LEU A 19 4.39 -6.85 -2.39
CA LEU A 19 4.51 -5.41 -2.67
C LEU A 19 5.39 -4.77 -1.59
N ARG A 20 6.47 -4.11 -2.01
CA ARG A 20 7.38 -3.38 -1.11
C ARG A 20 7.42 -1.92 -1.49
N GLY A 21 7.57 -1.03 -0.53
CA GLY A 21 7.87 0.36 -0.84
C GLY A 21 8.37 1.17 0.34
N THR A 22 8.71 2.43 0.08
CA THR A 22 9.23 3.36 1.08
C THR A 22 8.27 4.52 1.28
N VAL A 23 8.09 4.92 2.53
CA VAL A 23 7.34 6.11 2.91
C VAL A 23 8.31 7.15 3.44
N VAL A 24 8.27 8.34 2.85
CA VAL A 24 9.06 9.49 3.28
C VAL A 24 8.17 10.68 3.63
N ASP A 25 8.65 11.57 4.49
CA ASP A 25 8.01 12.85 4.78
C ASP A 25 8.24 13.88 3.65
N ALA A 26 7.73 15.10 3.84
CA ALA A 26 7.83 16.18 2.86
C ALA A 26 9.27 16.66 2.62
N ASP A 27 10.17 16.40 3.55
CA ASP A 27 11.60 16.72 3.46
C ASP A 27 12.40 15.55 2.88
N GLY A 28 11.73 14.47 2.45
CA GLY A 28 12.32 13.26 1.92
C GLY A 28 12.94 12.35 2.99
N ARG A 29 12.67 12.58 4.28
CA ARG A 29 13.20 11.74 5.36
C ARG A 29 12.31 10.50 5.54
N PRO A 30 12.89 9.33 5.85
CA PRO A 30 12.11 8.13 6.17
C PRO A 30 11.06 8.37 7.23
N ALA A 31 9.83 7.94 6.96
CA ALA A 31 8.72 8.09 7.88
C ALA A 31 8.54 6.82 8.71
N GLU A 32 9.38 6.65 9.73
CA GLU A 32 9.23 5.54 10.70
C GLU A 32 7.88 5.58 11.42
N GLY A 33 7.27 4.41 11.61
CA GLY A 33 6.04 4.25 12.39
C GLY A 33 4.79 4.73 11.65
N ALA A 34 4.87 5.00 10.35
CA ALA A 34 3.70 5.27 9.52
C ALA A 34 2.93 3.98 9.29
N ARG A 35 1.62 4.01 9.56
CA ARG A 35 0.71 2.90 9.29
C ARG A 35 0.32 2.94 7.81
N VAL A 36 0.46 1.81 7.12
CA VAL A 36 0.09 1.61 5.72
C VAL A 36 -1.00 0.56 5.66
N ASP A 37 -2.16 0.92 5.13
CA ASP A 37 -3.32 0.03 4.95
C ASP A 37 -3.61 -0.15 3.46
N VAL A 38 -4.04 -1.34 3.06
CA VAL A 38 -4.69 -1.54 1.76
C VAL A 38 -6.12 -0.98 1.86
N ALA A 39 -6.33 0.25 1.41
CA ALA A 39 -7.60 0.94 1.62
C ALA A 39 -8.70 0.45 0.67
N THR A 40 -8.34 0.28 -0.60
CA THR A 40 -9.23 -0.31 -1.60
C THR A 40 -8.47 -1.19 -2.56
N ALA A 41 -9.17 -2.17 -3.12
CA ALA A 41 -8.72 -2.99 -4.21
C ALA A 41 -9.78 -3.03 -5.31
N LYS A 42 -9.33 -3.36 -6.53
CA LYS A 42 -10.20 -3.63 -7.66
C LYS A 42 -9.53 -4.62 -8.62
N PRO A 43 -10.27 -5.38 -9.43
CA PRO A 43 -9.68 -6.22 -10.46
C PRO A 43 -8.86 -5.39 -11.44
N ARG A 44 -7.70 -5.91 -11.86
CA ARG A 44 -6.89 -5.31 -12.94
C ARG A 44 -7.65 -5.28 -14.26
N HIS A 45 -8.49 -6.30 -14.48
CA HIS A 45 -9.30 -6.46 -15.69
C HIS A 45 -10.76 -6.74 -15.33
N GLY A 46 -11.68 -6.19 -16.12
CA GLY A 46 -13.11 -6.35 -15.91
C GLY A 46 -13.68 -5.41 -14.84
N ARG A 47 -14.91 -5.70 -14.41
CA ARG A 47 -15.64 -4.93 -13.40
C ARG A 47 -15.52 -5.65 -12.05
N GLY A 48 -15.41 -4.89 -10.97
CA GLY A 48 -15.52 -5.46 -9.62
C GLY A 48 -16.96 -5.86 -9.31
N ASP A 49 -17.13 -7.04 -8.70
CA ASP A 49 -18.43 -7.58 -8.31
C ASP A 49 -18.82 -7.21 -6.87
N ILE A 50 -17.89 -6.63 -6.11
CA ILE A 50 -18.05 -6.23 -4.71
C ILE A 50 -17.54 -4.81 -4.45
N CYS A 51 -17.85 -4.28 -3.26
CA CYS A 51 -17.38 -2.96 -2.85
C CYS A 51 -15.83 -2.91 -2.82
N PRO A 52 -15.18 -1.80 -3.22
CA PRO A 52 -13.71 -1.73 -3.29
C PRO A 52 -12.98 -2.01 -1.97
N SER A 53 -13.63 -1.79 -0.82
CA SER A 53 -13.07 -2.09 0.51
C SER A 53 -13.40 -3.50 1.01
N CYS A 54 -14.18 -4.29 0.26
CA CYS A 54 -14.67 -5.62 0.65
C CYS A 54 -13.70 -6.75 0.27
N TYR A 55 -12.66 -6.47 -0.52
CA TYR A 55 -11.67 -7.48 -0.91
C TYR A 55 -10.87 -7.96 0.32
N SER A 56 -10.47 -9.23 0.31
CA SER A 56 -9.74 -9.86 1.41
C SER A 56 -8.41 -9.18 1.71
N ASP A 57 -7.76 -8.59 0.70
CA ASP A 57 -6.51 -7.84 0.86
C ASP A 57 -6.71 -6.50 1.59
N CYS A 58 -7.91 -5.92 1.59
CA CYS A 58 -8.19 -4.65 2.25
C CYS A 58 -8.12 -4.71 3.78
N ARG A 59 -7.96 -5.91 4.37
CA ARG A 59 -7.67 -6.08 5.81
C ARG A 59 -6.19 -6.00 6.14
N LYS A 60 -5.31 -6.02 5.13
CA LYS A 60 -3.86 -6.03 5.34
C LYS A 60 -3.41 -4.62 5.73
N VAL A 61 -2.67 -4.58 6.83
CA VAL A 61 -2.04 -3.39 7.38
C VAL A 61 -0.60 -3.74 7.74
N THR A 62 0.29 -2.77 7.59
CA THR A 62 1.66 -2.85 8.07
C THR A 62 2.10 -1.49 8.62
N THR A 63 3.27 -1.46 9.26
CA THR A 63 3.88 -0.24 9.78
C THR A 63 5.29 -0.13 9.21
N THR A 64 5.68 1.07 8.84
CA THR A 64 7.01 1.33 8.29
C THR A 64 8.11 1.21 9.36
N ASP A 65 9.25 0.67 8.97
CA ASP A 65 10.43 0.56 9.83
C ASP A 65 11.24 1.88 9.93
N VAL A 66 12.40 1.83 10.60
CA VAL A 66 13.30 2.99 10.80
C VAL A 66 13.80 3.59 9.47
N GLU A 67 13.82 2.81 8.40
CA GLU A 67 14.18 3.24 7.04
C GLU A 67 12.95 3.63 6.22
N GLY A 68 11.76 3.69 6.85
CA GLY A 68 10.50 4.04 6.21
C GLY A 68 9.97 2.95 5.30
N GLN A 69 10.54 1.74 5.32
CA GLN A 69 10.17 0.65 4.43
C GLN A 69 8.95 -0.10 4.94
N PHE A 70 8.13 -0.59 4.02
CA PHE A 70 7.03 -1.50 4.32
C PHE A 70 6.94 -2.62 3.29
N GLN A 71 6.27 -3.70 3.68
CA GLN A 71 6.02 -4.86 2.83
C GLN A 71 4.64 -5.45 3.09
N PHE A 72 3.97 -5.85 2.01
CA PHE A 72 2.83 -6.74 2.01
C PHE A 72 3.18 -8.01 1.24
N ASP A 73 2.81 -9.16 1.80
CA ASP A 73 2.96 -10.46 1.14
C ASP A 73 1.60 -11.10 0.86
N GLY A 74 1.57 -11.97 -0.14
CA GLY A 74 0.38 -12.74 -0.50
C GLY A 74 -0.79 -11.84 -0.85
N LEU A 75 -0.52 -10.74 -1.56
CA LEU A 75 -1.55 -9.94 -2.23
C LEU A 75 -2.06 -10.70 -3.44
N ASP A 76 -3.33 -10.52 -3.78
CA ASP A 76 -3.91 -11.11 -4.97
C ASP A 76 -3.29 -10.46 -6.23
N PRO A 77 -2.55 -11.22 -7.07
CA PRO A 77 -1.91 -10.66 -8.25
C PRO A 77 -2.92 -10.19 -9.30
N SER A 78 -4.19 -10.57 -9.22
CA SER A 78 -5.24 -10.12 -10.14
C SER A 78 -5.85 -8.76 -9.78
N LEU A 79 -5.44 -8.16 -8.66
CA LEU A 79 -5.98 -6.89 -8.17
C LEU A 79 -4.97 -5.74 -8.31
N THR A 80 -5.52 -4.53 -8.39
CA THR A 80 -4.83 -3.25 -8.24
C THR A 80 -5.20 -2.67 -6.87
N PHE A 81 -4.24 -2.07 -6.17
CA PHE A 81 -4.41 -1.64 -4.78
C PHE A 81 -4.21 -0.14 -4.62
N ARG A 82 -5.03 0.50 -3.79
CA ARG A 82 -4.77 1.85 -3.31
C ARG A 82 -4.38 1.77 -1.84
N LEU A 83 -3.21 2.30 -1.52
CA LEU A 83 -2.75 2.35 -0.14
C LEU A 83 -3.22 3.63 0.53
N LEU A 84 -3.52 3.54 1.82
CA LEU A 84 -3.71 4.67 2.71
C LEU A 84 -2.58 4.65 3.72
N VAL A 85 -1.89 5.78 3.85
CA VAL A 85 -0.83 5.95 4.81
C VAL A 85 -1.22 7.00 5.83
N THR A 86 -1.07 6.64 7.10
CA THR A 86 -1.39 7.49 8.24
C THR A 86 -0.22 7.56 9.21
N ARG A 87 0.07 8.74 9.72
CA ARG A 87 1.08 8.97 10.76
C ARG A 87 0.56 10.02 11.74
N PRO A 88 0.71 9.82 13.06
CA PRO A 88 0.31 10.83 14.03
C PRO A 88 0.88 12.21 13.69
N GLY A 89 0.04 13.24 13.74
CA GLY A 89 0.42 14.62 13.39
C GLY A 89 0.54 14.91 11.89
N SER A 90 0.22 13.96 11.02
CA SER A 90 0.19 14.14 9.56
C SER A 90 -1.20 13.91 8.98
N LEU A 91 -1.49 14.53 7.84
CA LEU A 91 -2.68 14.21 7.07
C LEU A 91 -2.54 12.81 6.47
N ALA A 92 -3.66 12.09 6.43
CA ALA A 92 -3.71 10.80 5.74
C ALA A 92 -3.47 11.01 4.25
N LEU A 93 -2.63 10.16 3.66
CA LEU A 93 -2.32 10.20 2.23
C LEU A 93 -2.81 8.91 1.58
N SER A 94 -3.48 9.03 0.45
CA SER A 94 -3.80 7.88 -0.38
C SER A 94 -3.00 7.90 -1.67
N THR A 95 -2.51 6.74 -2.09
CA THR A 95 -1.78 6.60 -3.35
C THR A 95 -2.75 6.64 -4.53
N ASP A 96 -2.21 6.80 -5.73
CA ASP A 96 -2.90 6.31 -6.91
C ASP A 96 -3.05 4.78 -6.86
N PRO A 97 -3.98 4.19 -7.65
CA PRO A 97 -4.06 2.75 -7.77
C PRO A 97 -2.72 2.20 -8.28
N ILE A 98 -2.12 1.34 -7.48
CA ILE A 98 -0.87 0.64 -7.75
C ILE A 98 -1.24 -0.63 -8.47
N ASP A 99 -0.81 -0.72 -9.72
CA ASP A 99 -0.78 -1.97 -10.44
C ASP A 99 0.55 -2.65 -10.10
N PRO A 100 0.54 -3.75 -9.35
CA PRO A 100 1.78 -4.39 -8.98
C PRO A 100 2.51 -5.01 -10.16
#